data_AF-A0A396C6T6-F1
#
_entry.id   AF-A0A396C6T6-F1
#
_cell.length_a   1.000
_cell.length_b   1.000
_cell.length_c   1.000
_cell.angle_alpha   90.00
_cell.angle_beta   90.00
_cell.angle_gamma   90.00
#
_symmetry.space_group_name_H-M   'P 1'
#
loop_
_entity.id
_entity.type
_entity.pdbx_description
1 polymer ?
#
loop_
_entity_poly.entity_id
_entity_poly.type
_entity_poly.pdbx_seq_one_letter_code
_entity_poly.pdbx_strand_id
1 'polypeptide(L)' 'MIQQIEFNGKLYILNQCCGENHKGENLFEWCGRSNVGEFTRYYDKIVFHTENGFVAAYSDNLENSWNI' A
#
# COMPACT_ATOMS: atom_id res chain seq x y z
N MET A 1 -0.73 -17.25 -4.26
CA MET A 1 0.68 -16.83 -4.08
C MET A 1 0.65 -15.51 -3.33
N ILE A 2 1.24 -15.41 -2.15
CA ILE A 2 1.24 -14.17 -1.34
C ILE A 2 2.23 -13.20 -2.00
N GLN A 3 1.80 -12.00 -2.37
CA GLN A 3 2.72 -10.96 -2.87
C GLN A 3 3.38 -10.26 -1.69
N GLN A 4 4.70 -10.05 -1.79
CA GLN A 4 5.51 -9.38 -0.79
C GLN A 4 6.42 -8.34 -1.46
N ILE A 5 6.67 -7.22 -0.78
CA ILE A 5 7.56 -6.16 -1.24
C ILE A 5 8.44 -5.73 -0.07
N GLU A 6 9.74 -5.56 -0.30
CA GLU A 6 10.64 -4.96 0.67
C GLU A 6 10.62 -3.43 0.51
N PHE A 7 10.41 -2.72 1.61
CA PHE A 7 10.45 -1.26 1.67
C PHE A 7 11.16 -0.80 2.95
N ASN A 8 12.19 0.05 2.81
CA ASN A 8 13.02 0.53 3.92
C ASN A 8 13.56 -0.60 4.83
N GLY A 9 13.99 -1.71 4.24
CA GLY A 9 14.55 -2.86 4.96
C GLY A 9 13.52 -3.70 5.74
N LYS A 10 12.22 -3.47 5.53
CA LYS A 10 11.13 -4.29 6.09
C LYS A 10 10.34 -4.95 4.97
N LEU A 11 9.92 -6.20 5.19
CA LEU A 11 9.04 -6.92 4.27
C LEU A 11 7.58 -6.57 4.57
N TYR A 12 6.83 -6.19 3.54
CA TYR A 12 5.41 -5.94 3.61
C TYR A 12 4.64 -6.99 2.81
N ILE A 13 3.47 -7.37 3.31
CA ILE A 13 2.59 -8.36 2.69
C ILE A 13 1.42 -7.65 2.00
N LEU A 14 1.08 -8.08 0.79
CA LEU A 14 -0.08 -7.55 0.07
C LEU A 14 -1.35 -7.89 0.85
N ASN A 15 -2.04 -6.87 1.35
CA ASN A 15 -3.37 -7.02 1.93
C ASN A 15 -4.43 -7.09 0.83
N GLN A 16 -4.42 -6.10 -0.06
CA GLN A 16 -5.46 -5.92 -1.06
C GLN A 16 -4.91 -5.14 -2.27
N CYS A 17 -5.51 -5.42 -3.43
CA CYS A 17 -5.18 -4.78 -4.69
C CYS A 17 -6.47 -4.27 -5.32
N CYS A 18 -6.52 -2.97 -5.63
CA CYS A 18 -7.66 -2.35 -6.29
C CYS A 18 -7.77 -2.87 -7.73
N GLY A 19 -8.56 -3.95 -7.89
CA GLY A 19 -9.08 -4.40 -9.17
C GLY A 19 -10.33 -3.59 -9.55
N GLU A 20 -10.61 -3.52 -10.85
CA GLU A 20 -11.58 -2.66 -11.55
C GLU A 20 -13.03 -2.58 -10.99
N ASN A 21 -13.36 -3.31 -9.93
CA ASN A 21 -14.70 -3.44 -9.34
C ASN A 21 -15.01 -2.53 -8.14
N HIS A 22 -14.09 -1.65 -7.70
CA HIS A 22 -14.30 -0.76 -6.55
C HIS A 22 -14.38 0.72 -6.95
N LYS A 23 -15.16 1.02 -7.99
CA LYS A 23 -15.44 2.41 -8.43
C LYS A 23 -16.27 3.13 -7.36
N GLY A 24 -15.60 3.77 -6.41
CA GLY A 24 -16.26 4.63 -5.41
C GLY A 24 -15.56 4.70 -4.06
N GLU A 25 -14.70 3.75 -3.73
CA GLU A 25 -13.94 3.77 -2.47
C GLU A 25 -12.64 4.57 -2.64
N ASN A 26 -12.36 5.44 -1.68
CA ASN A 26 -11.16 6.28 -1.69
C ASN A 26 -9.95 5.55 -1.09
N LEU A 27 -8.75 6.07 -1.34
CA LEU A 27 -7.49 5.49 -0.87
C LEU A 27 -7.45 5.28 0.65
N PHE A 28 -8.03 6.20 1.43
CA PHE A 28 -8.00 6.16 2.89
C PHE A 28 -8.86 5.03 3.45
N GLU A 29 -10.04 4.79 2.89
CA GLU A 29 -10.89 3.66 3.27
C GLU A 29 -10.20 2.31 3.01
N TRP A 30 -9.42 2.24 1.93
CA TRP A 30 -8.60 1.09 1.63
C TRP A 30 -7.48 0.94 2.66
N CYS A 31 -6.67 1.98 2.87
CA CYS A 31 -5.55 1.93 3.82
C CYS A 31 -6.00 1.62 5.26
N GLY A 32 -7.19 2.06 5.67
CA GLY A 32 -7.77 1.74 6.97
C GLY A 32 -8.07 0.25 7.21
N ARG A 33 -8.09 -0.57 6.15
CA ARG A 33 -8.24 -2.04 6.23
C ARG A 33 -6.91 -2.78 6.32
N SER A 34 -5.78 -2.09 6.15
CA SER A 34 -4.46 -2.69 6.27
C SER A 34 -3.97 -2.66 7.71
N ASN A 35 -3.28 -3.71 8.13
CA ASN A 35 -2.52 -3.77 9.36
C ASN A 35 -1.09 -3.27 9.16
N VAL A 36 -0.41 -2.91 10.25
CA VAL A 36 1.02 -2.58 10.22
C VAL A 36 1.82 -3.75 9.63
N GLY A 37 2.72 -3.46 8.69
CA GLY A 37 3.47 -4.49 7.95
C GLY A 37 2.75 -5.00 6.70
N GLU A 38 1.60 -4.43 6.35
CA GLU A 38 0.91 -4.71 5.10
C GLU A 38 1.03 -3.55 4.12
N PHE A 39 0.82 -3.85 2.84
CA PHE A 39 0.66 -2.84 1.81
C PHE A 39 -0.62 -3.06 1.00
N THR A 40 -1.12 -1.95 0.47
CA THR A 40 -2.27 -1.89 -0.41
C THR A 40 -1.81 -1.36 -1.77
N ARG A 41 -2.21 -2.02 -2.87
CA ARG A 41 -2.07 -1.46 -4.22
C ARG A 41 -3.36 -0.76 -4.63
N TYR A 42 -3.27 0.51 -4.98
CA TYR A 42 -4.40 1.33 -5.40
C TYR A 42 -4.06 2.05 -6.71
N TYR A 43 -4.56 1.53 -7.83
CA TYR A 43 -4.21 2.00 -9.18
C TYR A 43 -2.68 2.08 -9.39
N ASP A 44 -2.19 3.30 -9.61
CA ASP A 44 -0.79 3.65 -9.83
C ASP A 44 -0.01 3.85 -8.52
N LYS A 45 -0.57 3.47 -7.37
CA LYS A 45 0.05 3.72 -6.05
C LYS A 45 0.17 2.44 -5.24
N ILE A 46 1.21 2.39 -4.44
CA ILE A 46 1.41 1.41 -3.39
C ILE A 46 1.42 2.17 -2.07
N VAL A 47 0.61 1.73 -1.10
CA VAL A 47 0.60 2.33 0.24
C VAL A 47 0.98 1.30 1.27
N PHE A 48 2.02 1.61 2.03
CA PHE A 48 2.55 0.83 3.13
C PHE A 48 1.97 1.33 4.45
N HIS A 49 1.44 0.42 5.27
CA HIS A 49 1.08 0.73 6.65
C HIS A 49 2.28 0.45 7.55
N THR A 50 2.97 1.52 7.91
CA THR A 50 4.14 1.50 8.79
C THR A 50 3.73 1.68 10.24
N GLU A 51 4.66 1.47 11.17
CA GLU A 51 4.43 1.76 12.61
C GLU A 51 4.14 3.24 12.89
N ASN A 52 4.52 4.14 11.98
CA ASN A 52 4.39 5.58 12.12
C ASN A 52 3.21 6.16 11.30
N GLY A 53 2.39 5.32 10.67
CA GLY A 53 1.32 5.74 9.77
C GLY A 53 1.54 5.22 8.35
N PHE A 54 1.04 5.94 7.35
CA PHE A 54 1.01 5.47 5.97
C PHE A 54 2.06 6.14 5.09
N VAL A 55 2.71 5.33 4.26
CA VAL A 55 3.67 5.80 3.25
C VAL A 55 3.19 5.36 1.89
N ALA A 56 2.97 6.30 0.98
CA ALA A 56 2.61 6.03 -0.39
C ALA A 56 3.84 6.09 -1.30
N ALA A 57 3.86 5.29 -2.36
CA ALA A 57 4.81 5.33 -3.46
C ALA A 57 4.07 5.20 -4.80
N TYR A 58 4.64 5.76 -5.86
CA TYR A 58 4.10 5.61 -7.21
C TYR A 58 4.54 4.28 -7.83
N SER A 59 3.57 3.40 -8.09
CA SER A 59 3.76 2.06 -8.65
C SER A 59 4.91 1.35 -7.94
N ASP A 60 5.82 0.73 -8.69
CA ASP A 60 6.97 0.02 -8.12
C ASP A 60 8.19 0.94 -7.89
N ASN A 61 8.06 2.26 -8.08
CA ASN A 61 9.13 3.22 -7.78
C ASN A 61 9.07 3.63 -6.30
N LEU A 62 9.63 2.78 -5.45
CA LEU A 62 9.64 2.95 -4.00
C LEU A 62 10.50 4.13 -3.51
N GLU A 63 11.45 4.59 -4.32
CA GLU A 63 12.28 5.76 -4.00
C GLU A 63 11.47 7.06 -4.06
N ASN A 64 10.42 7.10 -4.88
CA ASN A 64 9.48 8.20 -4.94
C ASN A 64 8.31 7.98 -3.96
N SER A 65 8.63 7.99 -2.66
CA SER A 65 7.66 7.80 -1.58
C SER A 65 7.43 9.04 -0.72
N TRP A 66 6.23 9.17 -0.16
CA TRP A 66 5.84 10.27 0.73
C TRP A 66 4.85 9.80 1.81
N ASN A 67 4.85 10.48 2.95
CA ASN A 67 3.90 10.21 4.03
C ASN A 67 2.52 10.79 3.68
N ILE A 68 1.45 10.04 3.99
CA ILE A 68 0.05 10.44 3.79
C ILE A 68 -0.77 10.27 5.05
#